data_AF-A0A916RTF1-F1
#
_entry.id   AF-A0A916RTF1-F1
#
_cell.length_a   1.000
_cell.length_b   1.000
_cell.length_c   1.000
_cell.angle_alpha   90.00
_cell.angle_beta   90.00
_cell.angle_gamma   90.00
#
_symmetry.space_group_name_H-M   'P 1'
#
loop_
_entity.id
_entity.type
_entity.pdbx_description
1 polymer ?
#
loop_
_entity_poly.entity_id
_entity_poly.type
_entity_poly.pdbx_seq_one_letter_code
_entity_poly.pdbx_strand_id
1 'polypeptide(L)'
;MHPRLAALVALAAITVPLAAQSKPATPEPAWKTAIEARRQQLIQKNGYGTDAALRTQLMQMRATDQAARGFAPSTASKHEMVQKLPATDADLTAELKQIVQQKGWPTISMVGIDASNAAMLVLTHSPDHAWQRQMLPQLEQLADAGKIDPSSLALVVDKELVSEGKLQRYGTQFKYINGSLAMYGVEDPGSLDHERARALLPPIDVYKHQLSEMYHVPAGNAIVTATPAQN
;
A
#
# COMPACT_ATOMS: atom_id res chain seq x y z
N MET A 1 19.87 40.79 -50.21
CA MET A 1 19.69 41.38 -48.86
C MET A 1 18.25 41.89 -48.78
N HIS A 2 17.53 41.56 -47.70
CA HIS A 2 16.07 41.78 -47.45
C HIS A 2 15.58 43.23 -47.67
N PRO A 3 14.26 43.49 -47.94
CA PRO A 3 13.08 43.28 -47.04
C PRO A 3 11.86 42.62 -47.75
N ARG A 4 10.83 41.95 -47.19
CA ARG A 4 9.99 41.93 -45.95
C ARG A 4 8.58 42.56 -46.16
N LEU A 5 7.54 41.76 -45.81
CA LEU A 5 6.08 42.04 -45.61
C LEU A 5 5.20 42.12 -46.89
N ALA A 6 3.93 41.67 -46.94
CA ALA A 6 2.89 41.46 -45.93
C ALA A 6 1.85 40.37 -46.32
N ALA A 7 1.10 39.91 -45.31
CA ALA A 7 0.03 38.89 -45.34
C ALA A 7 -1.40 39.49 -45.40
N LEU A 8 -2.42 38.62 -45.25
CA LEU A 8 -3.87 38.82 -44.95
C LEU A 8 -4.81 39.06 -46.16
N VAL A 9 -6.02 38.50 -46.34
CA VAL A 9 -7.00 37.75 -45.51
C VAL A 9 -7.87 36.88 -46.44
N ALA A 10 -8.26 35.67 -46.01
CA ALA A 10 -9.57 35.10 -46.36
C ALA A 10 -10.19 34.51 -45.09
N LEU A 11 -11.33 35.06 -44.72
CA LEU A 11 -12.08 34.83 -43.48
C LEU A 11 -12.90 33.52 -43.61
N ALA A 12 -12.56 32.50 -42.83
CA ALA A 12 -13.44 31.35 -42.62
C ALA A 12 -13.94 31.41 -41.17
N ALA A 13 -15.26 31.46 -41.00
CA ALA A 13 -15.89 31.43 -39.69
C ALA A 13 -15.59 30.09 -39.01
N ILE A 14 -14.78 30.13 -37.94
CA ILE A 14 -14.60 28.98 -37.06
C ILE A 14 -15.77 29.02 -36.07
N THR A 15 -16.74 28.13 -36.27
CA THR A 15 -17.65 27.74 -35.21
C THR A 15 -16.82 27.08 -34.11
N VAL A 16 -16.64 27.77 -32.99
CA VAL A 16 -16.08 27.17 -31.77
C VAL A 16 -17.12 26.15 -31.29
N PRO A 17 -16.80 24.85 -31.20
CA PRO A 17 -17.71 23.93 -30.53
C PRO A 17 -17.79 24.36 -29.07
N LEU A 18 -19.01 24.53 -28.58
CA LEU A 18 -19.32 24.71 -27.16
C LEU A 18 -18.61 23.57 -26.41
N ALA A 19 -17.60 23.90 -25.62
CA ALA A 19 -16.92 22.95 -24.76
C ALA A 19 -18.00 22.23 -23.94
N ALA A 20 -18.06 20.91 -24.09
CA ALA A 20 -18.81 20.07 -23.17
C ALA A 20 -18.27 20.39 -21.77
N GLN A 21 -19.07 21.08 -20.97
CA GLN A 21 -18.77 21.33 -19.58
C GLN A 21 -18.67 19.95 -18.92
N SER A 22 -17.44 19.49 -18.67
CA SER A 22 -17.21 18.36 -17.79
C SER A 22 -17.88 18.70 -16.46
N LYS A 23 -18.70 17.78 -15.95
CA LYS A 23 -19.23 17.89 -14.58
C LYS A 23 -18.06 18.26 -13.65
N PRO A 24 -18.22 19.26 -12.75
CA PRO A 24 -17.20 19.50 -11.74
C PRO A 24 -16.97 18.20 -10.99
N ALA A 25 -15.71 17.78 -10.90
CA ALA A 25 -15.34 16.59 -10.16
C ALA A 25 -15.88 16.71 -8.73
N THR A 26 -16.54 15.65 -8.25
CA THR A 26 -16.94 15.57 -6.84
C THR A 26 -15.67 15.81 -6.00
N PRO A 27 -15.71 16.70 -4.97
CA PRO A 27 -14.55 16.91 -4.13
C PRO A 27 -14.11 15.58 -3.51
N GLU A 28 -12.80 15.33 -3.49
CA GLU A 28 -12.25 14.12 -2.90
C GLU A 28 -12.64 14.03 -1.41
N PRO A 29 -12.99 12.84 -0.89
CA PRO A 29 -13.28 12.63 0.52
C PRO A 29 -12.15 13.13 1.43
N ALA A 30 -12.51 13.80 2.53
CA ALA A 30 -11.57 14.44 3.45
C ALA A 30 -10.46 13.48 3.96
N TRP A 31 -10.79 12.20 4.18
CA TRP A 31 -9.81 11.20 4.63
C TRP A 31 -8.70 10.97 3.59
N LYS A 32 -9.01 11.01 2.29
CA LYS A 32 -7.98 10.87 1.24
C LYS A 32 -7.07 12.08 1.21
N THR A 33 -7.64 13.27 1.28
CA THR A 33 -6.86 14.51 1.34
C THR A 33 -5.96 14.54 2.57
N ALA A 34 -6.43 14.05 3.72
CA ALA A 34 -5.63 13.95 4.93
C ALA A 34 -4.48 12.95 4.80
N ILE A 35 -4.71 11.76 4.24
CA ILE A 35 -3.66 10.76 3.97
C ILE A 35 -2.62 11.34 3.02
N GLU A 36 -3.05 11.96 1.92
CA GLU A 36 -2.14 12.53 0.93
C GLU A 36 -1.32 13.69 1.53
N ALA A 37 -1.96 14.59 2.27
CA ALA A 37 -1.25 15.66 2.98
C ALA A 37 -0.20 15.09 3.95
N ARG A 38 -0.53 14.03 4.69
CA ARG A 38 0.42 13.38 5.60
C ARG A 38 1.57 12.70 4.85
N ARG A 39 1.29 12.06 3.72
CA ARG A 39 2.31 11.50 2.82
C ARG A 39 3.26 12.57 2.31
N GLN A 40 2.74 13.72 1.88
CA GLN A 40 3.56 14.85 1.44
C GLN A 40 4.42 15.41 2.57
N GLN A 41 3.93 15.45 3.81
CA GLN A 41 4.74 15.81 4.98
C GLN A 41 5.92 14.85 5.19
N LEU A 42 5.71 13.54 5.02
CA LEU A 42 6.80 12.55 5.11
C LEU A 42 7.85 12.77 4.01
N ILE A 43 7.42 13.05 2.78
CA ILE A 43 8.33 13.37 1.66
C ILE A 43 9.08 14.67 1.95
N GLN A 44 8.41 15.73 2.38
CA GLN A 44 9.04 17.02 2.70
C GLN A 44 10.09 16.88 3.81
N LYS A 45 9.81 16.05 4.82
CA LYS A 45 10.73 15.79 5.93
C LYS A 45 11.99 15.02 5.50
N ASN A 46 11.85 14.04 4.63
CA ASN A 46 12.91 13.06 4.34
C ASN A 46 13.57 13.25 2.95
N GLY A 47 12.97 14.04 2.08
CA GLY A 47 13.35 14.17 0.67
C GLY A 47 12.89 12.99 -0.19
N TYR A 48 13.46 12.91 -1.39
CA TYR A 48 13.10 11.90 -2.40
C TYR A 48 13.96 10.63 -2.35
N GLY A 49 14.92 10.54 -1.43
CA GLY A 49 15.91 9.47 -1.34
C GLY A 49 17.19 9.72 -2.14
N THR A 50 18.32 9.26 -1.63
CA THR A 50 19.65 9.48 -2.23
C THR A 50 20.23 8.27 -2.95
N ASP A 51 19.81 7.05 -2.61
CA ASP A 51 20.29 5.81 -3.23
C ASP A 51 19.38 5.39 -4.40
N ALA A 52 19.69 5.89 -5.60
CA ALA A 52 18.91 5.60 -6.81
C ALA A 52 19.01 4.13 -7.26
N ALA A 53 20.13 3.45 -6.98
CA ALA A 53 20.33 2.06 -7.34
C ALA A 53 19.44 1.16 -6.46
N LEU A 54 19.47 1.36 -5.14
CA LEU A 54 18.61 0.61 -4.21
C LEU A 54 17.13 0.91 -4.46
N ARG A 55 16.77 2.18 -4.77
CA ARG A 55 15.40 2.51 -5.18
C ARG A 55 14.94 1.66 -6.36
N THR A 56 15.76 1.59 -7.41
CA THR A 56 15.45 0.79 -8.61
C THR A 56 15.27 -0.69 -8.26
N GLN A 57 16.16 -1.24 -7.44
CA GLN A 57 16.09 -2.62 -6.98
C GLN A 57 14.79 -2.92 -6.23
N LEU A 58 14.44 -2.11 -5.22
CA LEU A 58 13.21 -2.30 -4.44
C LEU A 58 11.95 -2.15 -5.30
N MET A 59 11.95 -1.23 -6.27
CA MET A 59 10.84 -1.10 -7.21
C MET A 59 10.70 -2.32 -8.14
N GLN A 60 11.82 -2.94 -8.53
CA GLN A 60 11.79 -4.21 -9.27
C GLN A 60 11.24 -5.35 -8.39
N MET A 61 11.65 -5.42 -7.12
CA MET A 61 11.10 -6.40 -6.18
C MET A 61 9.58 -6.27 -6.04
N ARG A 62 9.07 -5.03 -5.93
CA ARG A 62 7.62 -4.75 -5.94
C ARG A 62 6.96 -5.20 -7.25
N ALA A 63 7.58 -4.93 -8.39
CA ALA A 63 7.03 -5.35 -9.68
C ALA A 63 6.91 -6.89 -9.76
N THR A 64 7.94 -7.61 -9.31
CA THR A 64 7.93 -9.08 -9.22
C THR A 64 6.84 -9.58 -8.28
N ASP A 65 6.72 -9.00 -7.08
CA ASP A 65 5.66 -9.32 -6.11
C ASP A 65 4.25 -9.18 -6.71
N GLN A 66 3.99 -8.03 -7.33
CA GLN A 66 2.69 -7.69 -7.87
C GLN A 66 2.35 -8.54 -9.11
N ALA A 67 3.36 -8.84 -9.94
CA ALA A 67 3.20 -9.73 -11.09
C ALA A 67 2.83 -11.15 -10.65
N ALA A 68 3.46 -11.69 -9.60
CA ALA A 68 3.12 -13.01 -9.06
C ALA A 68 1.69 -13.10 -8.51
N ARG A 69 1.09 -11.96 -8.14
CA ARG A 69 -0.27 -11.84 -7.60
C ARG A 69 -1.33 -11.43 -8.62
N GLY A 70 -0.96 -11.23 -9.89
CA GLY A 70 -1.91 -10.97 -10.98
C GLY A 70 -2.25 -9.50 -11.18
N PHE A 71 -1.48 -8.60 -10.57
CA PHE A 71 -1.63 -7.15 -10.76
C PHE A 71 -0.83 -6.64 -11.97
N ALA A 72 -0.16 -7.52 -12.71
CA ALA A 72 0.48 -7.22 -13.98
C ALA A 72 -0.11 -8.10 -15.09
N PRO A 73 -0.15 -7.62 -16.36
CA PRO A 73 -0.52 -8.46 -17.50
C PRO A 73 0.37 -9.71 -17.54
N SER A 74 -0.27 -10.89 -17.63
CA SER A 74 0.43 -12.17 -17.64
C SER A 74 -0.31 -13.15 -18.54
N THR A 75 0.44 -13.99 -19.24
CA THR A 75 -0.08 -15.14 -19.98
C THR A 75 -0.21 -16.40 -19.11
N ALA A 76 0.34 -16.37 -17.90
CA ALA A 76 0.24 -17.48 -16.96
C ALA A 76 -1.20 -17.65 -16.48
N SER A 77 -1.64 -18.89 -16.32
CA SER A 77 -2.90 -19.22 -15.68
C SER A 77 -2.87 -18.87 -14.19
N LYS A 78 -4.04 -18.60 -13.60
CA LYS A 78 -4.18 -18.38 -12.14
C LYS A 78 -3.56 -19.51 -11.32
N HIS A 79 -3.69 -20.76 -11.80
CA HIS A 79 -3.13 -21.93 -11.13
C HIS A 79 -1.59 -21.90 -11.09
N GLU A 80 -0.94 -21.60 -12.21
CA GLU A 80 0.51 -21.46 -12.27
C GLU A 80 1.02 -20.33 -11.37
N MET A 81 0.28 -19.22 -11.30
CA MET A 81 0.62 -18.10 -10.43
C MET A 81 0.57 -18.50 -8.95
N VAL A 82 -0.52 -19.16 -8.52
CA VAL A 82 -0.66 -19.67 -7.16
C VAL A 82 0.46 -20.66 -6.80
N GLN A 83 0.86 -21.52 -7.73
CA GLN A 83 1.95 -22.49 -7.50
C GLN A 83 3.32 -21.83 -7.32
N LYS A 84 3.61 -20.74 -8.06
CA LYS A 84 4.91 -20.05 -8.00
C LYS A 84 5.01 -19.03 -6.88
N LEU A 85 3.88 -18.63 -6.31
CA LEU A 85 3.80 -17.58 -5.30
C LEU A 85 4.70 -17.85 -4.06
N PRO A 86 4.69 -19.04 -3.43
CA PRO A 86 5.54 -19.29 -2.26
C PRO A 86 7.04 -19.16 -2.54
N ALA A 87 7.50 -19.64 -3.70
CA ALA A 87 8.90 -19.53 -4.09
C ALA A 87 9.28 -18.06 -4.33
N THR A 88 8.41 -17.30 -5.00
CA THR A 88 8.60 -15.87 -5.24
C THR A 88 8.70 -15.10 -3.92
N ASP A 89 7.79 -15.36 -2.97
CA ASP A 89 7.81 -14.71 -1.66
C ASP A 89 9.06 -15.06 -0.85
N ALA A 90 9.56 -16.30 -0.96
CA ALA A 90 10.79 -16.74 -0.31
C ALA A 90 12.04 -16.05 -0.90
N ASP A 91 12.14 -15.96 -2.22
CA ASP A 91 13.26 -15.31 -2.91
C ASP A 91 13.31 -13.80 -2.60
N LEU A 92 12.18 -13.12 -2.69
CA LEU A 92 12.07 -11.69 -2.35
C LEU A 92 12.38 -11.44 -0.86
N THR A 93 11.98 -12.35 0.03
CA THR A 93 12.33 -12.29 1.45
C THR A 93 13.84 -12.39 1.65
N ALA A 94 14.50 -13.34 0.98
CA ALA A 94 15.94 -13.53 1.08
C ALA A 94 16.70 -12.29 0.59
N GLU A 95 16.28 -11.72 -0.54
CA GLU A 95 16.86 -10.50 -1.08
C GLU A 95 16.66 -9.30 -0.14
N LEU A 96 15.45 -9.10 0.42
CA LEU A 96 15.21 -8.01 1.36
C LEU A 96 16.03 -8.16 2.64
N LYS A 97 16.19 -9.38 3.16
CA LYS A 97 17.05 -9.65 4.31
C LYS A 97 18.51 -9.26 4.04
N GLN A 98 19.04 -9.56 2.86
CA GLN A 98 20.39 -9.15 2.47
C GLN A 98 20.52 -7.62 2.42
N ILE A 99 19.54 -6.92 1.83
CA ILE A 99 19.50 -5.45 1.83
C ILE A 99 19.52 -4.90 3.26
N VAL A 100 18.65 -5.43 4.13
CA VAL A 100 18.54 -4.97 5.52
C VAL A 100 19.83 -5.24 6.30
N GLN A 101 20.47 -6.39 6.09
CA GLN A 101 21.74 -6.73 6.72
C GLN A 101 22.88 -5.78 6.32
N GLN A 102 22.94 -5.38 5.05
CA GLN A 102 24.04 -4.58 4.52
C GLN A 102 23.84 -3.07 4.68
N LYS A 103 22.59 -2.59 4.56
CA LYS A 103 22.26 -1.17 4.46
C LYS A 103 21.32 -0.68 5.55
N GLY A 104 20.81 -1.56 6.40
CA GLY A 104 19.70 -1.27 7.31
C GLY A 104 18.37 -1.19 6.57
N TRP A 105 17.30 -0.86 7.31
CA TRP A 105 15.96 -0.80 6.72
C TRP A 105 15.82 0.31 5.66
N PRO A 106 15.22 0.03 4.49
CA PRO A 106 14.93 1.04 3.45
C PRO A 106 13.99 2.16 3.91
N THR A 107 14.55 3.27 4.40
CA THR A 107 13.80 4.47 4.81
C THR A 107 13.54 5.43 3.65
N ILE A 108 12.59 6.34 3.83
CA ILE A 108 12.23 7.36 2.83
C ILE A 108 13.44 8.21 2.44
N SER A 109 14.26 8.63 3.40
CA SER A 109 15.45 9.43 3.11
C SER A 109 16.53 8.67 2.33
N MET A 110 16.51 7.34 2.38
CA MET A 110 17.46 6.51 1.65
C MET A 110 16.98 6.24 0.22
N VAL A 111 15.73 5.82 0.03
CA VAL A 111 15.24 5.29 -1.26
C VAL A 111 14.03 6.03 -1.83
N GLY A 112 13.45 6.98 -1.10
CA GLY A 112 12.18 7.60 -1.43
C GLY A 112 10.99 6.78 -0.94
N ILE A 113 9.82 7.41 -0.86
CA ILE A 113 8.66 6.81 -0.20
C ILE A 113 8.14 5.55 -0.91
N ASP A 114 8.11 5.53 -2.24
CA ASP A 114 7.58 4.39 -2.99
C ASP A 114 8.45 3.14 -2.84
N ALA A 115 9.77 3.29 -2.87
CA ALA A 115 10.69 2.17 -2.67
C ALA A 115 10.77 1.75 -1.19
N SER A 116 10.60 2.67 -0.24
CA SER A 116 10.45 2.32 1.18
C SER A 116 9.19 1.47 1.41
N ASN A 117 8.09 1.83 0.73
CA ASN A 117 6.85 1.06 0.76
C ASN A 117 6.98 -0.29 0.03
N ALA A 118 7.80 -0.38 -1.02
CA ALA A 118 8.12 -1.65 -1.67
C ALA A 118 8.82 -2.63 -0.72
N ALA A 119 9.72 -2.17 0.15
CA ALA A 119 10.33 -3.00 1.19
C ALA A 119 9.30 -3.51 2.19
N MET A 120 8.38 -2.64 2.66
CA MET A 120 7.30 -3.04 3.57
C MET A 120 6.34 -4.06 2.95
N LEU A 121 6.03 -3.92 1.65
CA LEU A 121 5.20 -4.85 0.90
C LEU A 121 5.81 -6.26 0.90
N VAL A 122 7.10 -6.37 0.56
CA VAL A 122 7.82 -7.65 0.57
C VAL A 122 7.85 -8.26 1.98
N LEU A 123 8.08 -7.46 3.02
CA LEU A 123 8.03 -7.95 4.40
C LEU A 123 6.64 -8.50 4.78
N THR A 124 5.57 -7.81 4.40
CA THR A 124 4.18 -8.22 4.71
C THR A 124 3.84 -9.58 4.09
N HIS A 125 4.37 -9.85 2.89
CA HIS A 125 4.21 -11.10 2.17
C HIS A 125 5.27 -12.17 2.51
N SER A 126 6.23 -11.86 3.38
CA SER A 126 7.25 -12.81 3.76
C SER A 126 6.63 -14.07 4.38
N PRO A 127 7.09 -15.28 4.00
CA PRO A 127 6.71 -16.51 4.69
C PRO A 127 7.44 -16.66 6.04
N ASP A 128 8.46 -15.84 6.30
CA ASP A 128 9.18 -15.84 7.58
C ASP A 128 8.48 -14.95 8.60
N HIS A 129 7.57 -15.55 9.36
CA HIS A 129 6.83 -14.87 10.42
C HIS A 129 7.71 -14.48 11.61
N ALA A 130 8.75 -15.26 11.92
CA ALA A 130 9.68 -14.93 12.99
C ALA A 130 10.46 -13.66 12.66
N TRP A 131 10.89 -13.50 11.41
CA TRP A 131 11.56 -12.30 10.94
C TRP A 131 10.61 -11.08 10.91
N GLN A 132 9.36 -11.24 10.48
CA GLN A 132 8.34 -10.18 10.62
C GLN A 132 8.24 -9.66 12.05
N ARG A 133 8.06 -10.57 13.01
CA ARG A 133 7.99 -10.24 14.44
C ARG A 133 9.26 -9.56 14.94
N GLN A 134 10.43 -10.06 14.54
CA GLN A 134 11.73 -9.49 14.92
C GLN A 134 11.87 -8.03 14.43
N MET A 135 11.33 -7.71 13.25
CA MET A 135 11.43 -6.37 12.66
C MET A 135 10.47 -5.35 13.30
N LEU A 136 9.36 -5.78 13.92
CA LEU A 136 8.32 -4.88 14.44
C LEU A 136 8.86 -3.75 15.33
N PRO A 137 9.68 -4.00 16.38
CA PRO A 137 10.15 -2.92 17.25
C PRO A 137 10.96 -1.85 16.51
N GLN A 138 11.78 -2.26 15.54
CA GLN A 138 12.55 -1.31 14.72
C GLN A 138 11.64 -0.51 13.79
N LEU A 139 10.66 -1.17 13.15
CA LEU A 139 9.74 -0.52 12.22
C LEU A 139 8.80 0.46 12.93
N GLU A 140 8.33 0.14 14.13
CA GLU A 140 7.56 1.06 14.98
C GLU A 140 8.36 2.32 15.28
N GLN A 141 9.62 2.18 15.71
CA GLN A 141 10.50 3.34 15.95
C GLN A 141 10.72 4.18 14.68
N LEU A 142 10.88 3.54 13.52
CA LEU A 142 11.04 4.25 12.25
C LEU A 142 9.75 4.97 11.83
N ALA A 143 8.59 4.36 12.05
CA ALA A 143 7.29 4.95 11.76
C ALA A 143 7.01 6.15 12.68
N ASP A 144 7.25 6.02 13.98
CA ASP A 144 7.12 7.09 14.97
C ASP A 144 8.07 8.26 14.67
N ALA A 145 9.29 7.94 14.22
CA ALA A 145 10.24 8.94 13.74
C ALA A 145 9.87 9.53 12.36
N GLY A 146 8.78 9.07 11.72
CA GLY A 146 8.35 9.52 10.39
C GLY A 146 9.37 9.25 9.29
N LYS A 147 10.13 8.16 9.40
CA LYS A 147 11.15 7.72 8.42
C LYS A 147 10.61 6.69 7.42
N ILE A 148 9.44 6.11 7.70
CA ILE A 148 8.69 5.20 6.82
C ILE A 148 7.20 5.58 6.86
N ASP A 149 6.43 5.13 5.86
CA ASP A 149 4.97 5.20 5.86
C ASP A 149 4.41 4.09 6.78
N PRO A 150 3.56 4.41 7.77
CA PRO A 150 3.06 3.43 8.75
C PRO A 150 1.97 2.49 8.19
N SER A 151 1.42 2.75 7.00
CA SER A 151 0.25 2.02 6.49
C SER A 151 0.47 0.52 6.37
N SER A 152 1.60 0.08 5.80
CA SER A 152 1.92 -1.35 5.72
C SER A 152 2.34 -1.95 7.07
N LEU A 153 2.88 -1.14 7.99
CA LEU A 153 3.24 -1.62 9.33
C LEU A 153 2.00 -2.05 10.11
N ALA A 154 0.89 -1.31 9.97
CA ALA A 154 -0.39 -1.66 10.58
C ALA A 154 -0.85 -3.09 10.23
N LEU A 155 -0.63 -3.52 8.98
CA LEU A 155 -0.97 -4.88 8.54
C LEU A 155 -0.16 -5.94 9.27
N VAL A 156 1.15 -5.72 9.43
CA VAL A 156 2.05 -6.66 10.13
C VAL A 156 1.74 -6.69 11.63
N VAL A 157 1.47 -5.55 12.25
CA VAL A 157 1.06 -5.45 13.66
C VAL A 157 -0.22 -6.24 13.92
N ASP A 158 -1.28 -6.02 13.13
CA ASP A 158 -2.54 -6.74 13.32
C ASP A 158 -2.41 -8.24 12.98
N LYS A 159 -1.55 -8.60 12.01
CA LYS A 159 -1.24 -10.01 11.70
C LYS A 159 -0.66 -10.71 12.92
N GLU A 160 0.30 -10.07 13.58
CA GLU A 160 0.95 -10.57 14.78
C GLU A 160 -0.05 -10.70 15.94
N LEU A 161 -0.82 -9.65 16.22
CA LEU A 161 -1.84 -9.65 17.28
C LEU A 161 -2.85 -10.80 17.08
N VAL A 162 -3.37 -10.98 15.87
CA VAL A 162 -4.29 -12.07 15.56
C VAL A 162 -3.62 -13.43 15.73
N SER A 163 -2.35 -13.58 15.34
CA SER A 163 -1.62 -14.85 15.51
C SER A 163 -1.45 -15.25 16.98
N GLU A 164 -1.38 -14.27 17.89
CA GLU A 164 -1.32 -14.44 19.34
C GLU A 164 -2.71 -14.57 20.00
N GLY A 165 -3.79 -14.55 19.21
CA GLY A 165 -5.17 -14.57 19.73
C GLY A 165 -5.63 -13.25 20.35
N LYS A 166 -4.94 -12.14 20.08
CA LYS A 166 -5.26 -10.81 20.59
C LYS A 166 -6.18 -10.04 19.64
N LEU A 167 -6.79 -8.97 20.18
CA LEU A 167 -7.55 -7.99 19.40
C LEU A 167 -6.60 -7.17 18.52
N GLN A 168 -7.11 -6.77 17.35
CA GLN A 168 -6.39 -5.93 16.39
C GLN A 168 -6.38 -4.48 16.83
N ARG A 169 -5.36 -3.72 16.41
CA ARG A 169 -5.33 -2.27 16.62
C ARG A 169 -5.95 -1.50 15.47
N TYR A 170 -5.74 -1.95 14.23
CA TYR A 170 -6.13 -1.19 13.04
C TYR A 170 -7.25 -1.86 12.23
N GLY A 171 -7.62 -3.10 12.54
CA GLY A 171 -8.68 -3.83 11.87
C GLY A 171 -8.33 -4.24 10.44
N THR A 172 -7.09 -4.66 10.18
CA THR A 172 -6.65 -5.02 8.82
C THR A 172 -6.86 -6.49 8.47
N GLN A 173 -7.05 -7.36 9.45
CA GLN A 173 -7.18 -8.80 9.27
C GLN A 173 -8.62 -9.27 9.26
N PHE A 174 -8.91 -10.12 8.28
CA PHE A 174 -10.20 -10.71 8.01
C PHE A 174 -10.06 -12.22 7.84
N LYS A 175 -11.12 -12.95 8.18
CA LYS A 175 -11.26 -14.38 7.94
C LYS A 175 -12.38 -14.61 6.94
N TYR A 176 -12.12 -15.43 5.93
CA TYR A 176 -13.16 -15.91 5.05
C TYR A 176 -14.02 -16.96 5.77
N ILE A 177 -15.32 -16.72 5.88
CA ILE A 177 -16.30 -17.63 6.48
C ILE A 177 -17.54 -17.65 5.59
N ASN A 178 -17.90 -18.82 5.09
CA ASN A 178 -19.16 -19.08 4.37
C ASN A 178 -19.48 -18.06 3.26
N GLY A 179 -18.51 -17.69 2.42
CA GLY A 179 -18.77 -16.76 1.32
C GLY A 179 -18.60 -15.28 1.67
N SER A 180 -18.15 -14.95 2.87
CA SER A 180 -18.03 -13.57 3.34
C SER A 180 -16.72 -13.36 4.11
N LEU A 181 -16.21 -12.14 4.10
CA LEU A 181 -15.08 -11.71 4.94
C LEU A 181 -15.63 -11.18 6.27
N ALA A 182 -15.22 -11.82 7.36
CA ALA A 182 -15.50 -11.40 8.73
C ALA A 182 -14.22 -10.83 9.36
N MET A 183 -14.30 -9.64 9.95
CA MET A 183 -13.13 -9.00 10.57
C MET A 183 -12.81 -9.65 11.92
N TYR A 184 -11.54 -9.80 12.28
CA TYR A 184 -11.21 -10.13 13.67
C TYR A 184 -11.56 -8.96 14.60
N GLY A 185 -11.82 -9.22 15.89
CA GLY A 185 -12.10 -8.17 16.87
C GLY A 185 -10.99 -7.11 16.96
N VAL A 186 -11.36 -5.87 17.28
CA VAL A 186 -10.42 -4.74 17.47
C VAL A 186 -10.41 -4.28 18.93
N GLU A 187 -9.30 -3.68 19.38
CA GLU A 187 -9.08 -3.20 20.75
C GLU A 187 -10.13 -2.16 21.17
N ASP A 188 -10.38 -1.15 20.32
CA ASP A 188 -11.37 -0.10 20.54
C ASP A 188 -12.13 0.20 19.23
N PRO A 189 -13.35 -0.34 19.05
CA PRO A 189 -14.17 -0.07 17.88
C PRO A 189 -14.58 1.41 17.73
N GLY A 190 -14.71 2.14 18.84
CA GLY A 190 -15.17 3.53 18.83
C GLY A 190 -14.10 4.51 18.34
N SER A 191 -12.82 4.17 18.52
CA SER A 191 -11.68 4.97 18.05
C SER A 191 -11.01 4.38 16.80
N LEU A 192 -11.54 3.31 16.21
CA LEU A 192 -10.86 2.57 15.13
C LEU A 192 -10.47 3.46 13.95
N ASP A 193 -11.38 4.29 13.44
CA ASP A 193 -11.09 5.18 12.31
C ASP A 193 -10.08 6.28 12.66
N HIS A 194 -9.98 6.67 13.93
CA HIS A 194 -8.94 7.58 14.40
C HIS A 194 -7.56 6.91 14.34
N GLU A 195 -7.44 5.67 14.83
CA GLU A 195 -6.18 4.92 14.76
C GLU A 195 -5.79 4.57 13.32
N ARG A 196 -6.77 4.23 12.48
CA ARG A 196 -6.56 4.01 11.04
C ARG A 196 -6.06 5.27 10.35
N ALA A 197 -6.62 6.45 10.65
CA ALA A 197 -6.13 7.71 10.10
C ALA A 197 -4.68 8.02 10.52
N ARG A 198 -4.31 7.75 11.77
CA ARG A 198 -2.92 7.90 12.25
C ARG A 198 -1.95 6.97 11.52
N ALA A 199 -2.41 5.78 11.15
CA ALA A 199 -1.68 4.81 10.35
C ALA A 199 -1.78 5.02 8.83
N LEU A 200 -2.34 6.14 8.35
CA LEU A 200 -2.54 6.44 6.92
C LEU A 200 -3.40 5.38 6.20
N LEU A 201 -4.33 4.77 6.92
CA LEU A 201 -5.30 3.82 6.38
C LEU A 201 -6.64 4.51 6.09
N PRO A 202 -7.39 4.05 5.06
CA PRO A 202 -8.74 4.52 4.83
C PRO A 202 -9.66 4.14 6.01
N PRO A 203 -10.78 4.84 6.22
CA PRO A 203 -11.81 4.42 7.17
C PRO A 203 -12.22 2.96 6.98
N ILE A 204 -12.63 2.28 8.05
CA ILE A 204 -12.85 0.83 8.02
C ILE A 204 -13.93 0.41 7.01
N ASP A 205 -14.99 1.20 6.85
CA ASP A 205 -16.05 0.88 5.90
C ASP A 205 -15.61 1.06 4.45
N VAL A 206 -14.72 2.02 4.17
CA VAL A 206 -14.06 2.14 2.87
C VAL A 206 -13.18 0.92 2.61
N TYR A 207 -12.44 0.47 3.62
CA TYR A 207 -11.57 -0.69 3.49
C TYR A 207 -12.35 -2.00 3.26
N LYS A 208 -13.45 -2.21 3.99
CA LYS A 208 -14.37 -3.34 3.75
C LYS A 208 -14.89 -3.31 2.32
N HIS A 209 -15.31 -2.15 1.80
CA HIS A 209 -15.73 -2.03 0.41
C HIS A 209 -14.60 -2.39 -0.57
N GLN A 210 -13.37 -1.93 -0.33
CA GLN A 210 -12.22 -2.28 -1.16
C GLN A 210 -11.93 -3.78 -1.16
N LEU A 211 -11.99 -4.42 0.01
CA LEU A 211 -11.86 -5.87 0.13
C LEU A 211 -12.97 -6.59 -0.63
N SER A 212 -14.21 -6.09 -0.53
CA SER A 212 -15.34 -6.69 -1.25
C SER A 212 -15.18 -6.66 -2.76
N GLU A 213 -14.76 -5.53 -3.31
CA GLU A 213 -14.47 -5.40 -4.74
C GLU A 213 -13.30 -6.30 -5.16
N MET A 214 -12.23 -6.34 -4.37
CA MET A 214 -11.05 -7.12 -4.68
C MET A 214 -11.33 -8.63 -4.71
N TYR A 215 -12.01 -9.14 -3.67
CA TYR A 215 -12.26 -10.57 -3.50
C TYR A 215 -13.60 -11.02 -4.09
N HIS A 216 -14.41 -10.11 -4.61
CA HIS A 216 -15.74 -10.38 -5.17
C HIS A 216 -16.67 -11.10 -4.15
N VAL A 217 -16.55 -10.75 -2.88
CA VAL A 217 -17.34 -11.30 -1.76
C VAL A 217 -17.70 -10.21 -0.74
N PRO A 218 -18.85 -10.30 -0.05
CA PRO A 218 -19.19 -9.32 0.97
C PRO A 218 -18.15 -9.25 2.11
N ALA A 219 -17.87 -8.05 2.60
CA ALA A 219 -17.11 -7.79 3.81
C ALA A 219 -18.05 -7.13 4.82
N GLY A 220 -18.75 -7.97 5.58
CA GLY A 220 -19.83 -7.56 6.45
C GLY A 220 -19.36 -7.06 7.83
N ASN A 221 -20.32 -6.84 8.72
CA ASN A 221 -20.06 -6.45 10.12
C ASN A 221 -19.84 -7.65 11.05
N ALA A 222 -19.69 -8.86 10.50
CA ALA A 222 -19.41 -10.05 11.29
C ALA A 222 -18.02 -9.93 11.93
N ILE A 223 -17.96 -10.14 13.23
CA ILE A 223 -16.72 -10.13 14.01
C ILE A 223 -16.38 -11.55 14.44
N VAL A 224 -15.12 -11.95 14.30
CA VAL A 224 -14.60 -13.25 14.71
C VAL A 224 -13.54 -13.10 15.79
N THR A 225 -13.44 -14.10 16.66
CA THR A 225 -12.42 -14.14 17.71
C THR A 225 -11.14 -14.74 17.15
N ALA A 226 -10.00 -14.13 17.48
CA ALA A 226 -8.70 -14.71 17.19
C ALA A 226 -8.43 -15.84 18.18
N THR A 227 -8.00 -17.00 17.68
CA THR A 227 -7.53 -18.10 18.53
C THR A 227 -6.01 -18.20 18.33
N PRO A 228 -5.21 -18.32 19.40
CA PRO A 228 -3.78 -18.54 19.25
C PRO A 228 -3.53 -19.77 18.37
N ALA A 229 -2.52 -19.70 17.51
CA ALA A 229 -2.08 -20.88 16.78
C ALA A 229 -1.68 -21.98 17.78
N GLN A 230 -2.23 -23.19 17.63
CA GLN A 230 -1.76 -24.36 18.38
C GLN A 230 -0.40 -24.72 17.80
N ASN A 231 0.67 -24.51 18.57
CA ASN A 231 2.03 -24.94 18.24
C ASN A 231 2.14 -26.47 18.23
#